data_AF-A0A3D1QVI6-F1
#
_entry.id   AF-A0A3D1QVI6-F1
#
_cell.length_a   1.000
_cell.length_b   1.000
_cell.length_c   1.000
_cell.angle_alpha   90.00
_cell.angle_beta   90.00
_cell.angle_gamma   90.00
#
_symmetry.space_group_name_H-M   'P 1'
#
loop_
_entity.id
_entity.type
_entity.pdbx_description
1 polymer ?
#
loop_
_entity_poly.entity_id
_entity_poly.type
_entity_poly.pdbx_seq_one_letter_code
_entity_poly.pdbx_strand_id
1 'polypeptide(L)'
;MGKFVGNGFVCQDSLELQFMPMAIRMRGEISCLGDVVIAVNKTLKVVEPSDYDPVVQTLVYSYNASVRGFCNFLRHDNVHSHPGHPDAHHRHEYDWRTNQELCPPIWCGEEKWPTLGRFIEMAQGWYWEHHAELPEPDRCALIGVRGASPTA
;
A
#
# COMPACT_ATOMS: atom_id res chain seq x y z
N MET A 1 0.75 14.15 0.08
CA MET A 1 1.59 13.69 1.21
C MET A 1 1.55 14.61 2.44
N GLY A 2 1.49 15.95 2.32
CA GLY A 2 1.65 16.87 3.46
C GLY A 2 0.77 16.63 4.70
N LYS A 3 -0.46 16.12 4.53
CA LYS A 3 -1.37 15.79 5.66
C LYS A 3 -0.91 14.57 6.48
N PHE A 4 -0.20 13.62 5.89
CA PHE A 4 0.26 12.39 6.57
C PHE A 4 1.63 12.55 7.22
N VAL A 5 2.50 13.35 6.61
CA VAL A 5 3.78 13.77 7.20
C VAL A 5 3.53 14.63 8.45
N GLY A 6 2.49 15.47 8.43
CA GLY A 6 2.12 16.32 9.58
C GLY A 6 1.58 15.58 10.81
N ASN A 7 1.12 14.33 10.66
CA ASN A 7 0.59 13.50 11.76
C ASN A 7 1.65 12.53 12.34
N GLY A 8 2.90 12.60 11.88
CA GLY A 8 4.04 11.86 12.44
C GLY A 8 4.17 10.38 12.07
N PHE A 9 3.15 9.76 11.45
CA PHE A 9 3.22 8.34 11.07
C PHE A 9 4.09 8.06 9.84
N VAL A 10 3.96 8.88 8.78
CA VAL A 10 4.77 8.74 7.57
C VAL A 10 6.08 9.48 7.77
N CYS A 11 7.19 8.77 7.63
CA CYS A 11 8.53 9.33 7.82
C CYS A 11 9.10 9.90 6.51
N GLN A 12 9.08 9.09 5.46
CA GLN A 12 9.62 9.43 4.14
C GLN A 12 9.07 8.47 3.08
N ASP A 13 9.30 8.78 1.80
CA ASP A 13 8.97 7.87 0.71
C ASP A 13 10.03 7.89 -0.40
N SER A 14 9.95 6.87 -1.26
CA SER A 14 10.77 6.68 -2.47
C SER A 14 9.90 6.53 -3.71
N LEU A 15 8.74 7.19 -3.73
CA LEU A 15 7.81 7.05 -4.84
C LEU A 15 8.36 7.75 -6.09
N GLU A 16 8.60 6.95 -7.12
CA GLU A 16 9.00 7.42 -8.44
C GLU A 16 7.78 7.51 -9.36
N LEU A 17 7.72 8.60 -10.12
CA LEU A 17 6.75 8.78 -11.20
C LEU A 17 7.41 8.56 -12.55
N GLN A 18 6.85 7.65 -13.33
CA GLN A 18 7.21 7.41 -14.72
C GLN A 18 6.05 7.83 -15.62
N PHE A 19 6.28 8.86 -16.44
CA PHE A 19 5.32 9.36 -17.41
C PHE A 19 5.47 8.61 -18.73
N MET A 20 4.35 8.14 -19.27
CA MET A 20 4.22 7.47 -20.57
C MET A 20 3.14 8.18 -21.38
N PRO A 21 3.10 8.02 -22.72
CA PRO A 21 2.21 8.83 -23.58
C PRO A 21 0.74 8.90 -23.16
N MET A 22 0.19 7.81 -22.60
CA MET A 22 -1.21 7.73 -22.13
C MET A 22 -1.34 7.15 -20.73
N ALA A 23 -0.27 7.14 -19.95
CA ALA A 23 -0.27 6.56 -18.62
C ALA A 23 0.78 7.17 -17.69
N ILE A 24 0.52 7.10 -16.39
CA ILE A 24 1.46 7.49 -15.34
C ILE A 24 1.63 6.29 -14.43
N ARG A 25 2.86 5.83 -14.25
CA ARG A 25 3.19 4.78 -13.30
C ARG A 25 3.83 5.39 -12.05
N MET A 26 3.35 4.99 -10.89
CA MET A 26 3.88 5.34 -9.58
C MET A 26 4.38 4.08 -8.90
N ARG A 27 5.63 4.05 -8.47
CA ARG A 27 6.21 2.88 -7.80
C ARG A 27 7.21 3.30 -6.73
N GLY A 28 7.22 2.58 -5.62
CA GLY A 28 8.24 2.76 -4.59
C GLY A 28 7.75 2.24 -3.25
N GLU A 29 8.34 2.75 -2.19
CA GLU A 29 7.96 2.44 -0.81
C GLU A 29 7.71 3.73 -0.03
N ILE A 30 6.75 3.68 0.89
CA ILE A 30 6.53 4.68 1.92
C ILE A 30 6.99 4.06 3.24
N SER A 31 7.92 4.73 3.92
CA SER A 31 8.38 4.38 5.26
C SER A 31 7.52 5.08 6.30
N CYS A 32 7.09 4.31 7.30
CA CYS A 32 6.31 4.77 8.42
C CYS A 32 6.96 4.35 9.75
N LEU A 33 6.41 4.84 10.86
CA LEU A 33 6.75 4.38 12.21
C LEU A 33 6.46 2.89 12.42
N GLY A 34 7.10 2.30 13.43
CA GLY A 34 6.93 0.90 13.77
C GLY A 34 7.59 -0.07 12.81
N ASP A 35 8.63 0.40 12.10
CA ASP A 35 9.22 -0.31 10.98
C ASP A 35 8.19 -0.71 9.89
N VAL A 36 7.05 -0.01 9.82
CA VAL A 36 6.00 -0.25 8.82
C VAL A 36 6.44 0.30 7.46
N VAL A 37 6.26 -0.51 6.42
CA VAL A 37 6.49 -0.12 5.02
C VAL A 37 5.28 -0.42 4.17
N ILE A 38 4.90 0.57 3.36
CA ILE A 38 3.89 0.43 2.31
C ILE A 38 4.57 0.40 0.95
N ALA A 39 4.62 -0.78 0.33
CA ALA A 39 5.03 -0.93 -1.06
C ALA A 39 3.90 -0.49 -1.98
N VAL A 40 4.20 0.41 -2.91
CA VAL A 40 3.25 0.99 -3.85
C VAL A 40 3.64 0.62 -5.28
N ASN A 41 2.66 0.14 -6.04
CA ASN A 41 2.74 0.04 -7.49
C ASN A 41 1.38 0.43 -8.06
N LYS A 42 1.31 1.53 -8.80
CA LYS A 42 0.06 2.06 -9.36
C LYS A 42 0.27 2.50 -10.79
N THR A 43 -0.68 2.19 -11.66
CA THR A 43 -0.74 2.69 -13.03
C THR A 43 -2.05 3.43 -13.23
N LEU A 44 -1.92 4.68 -13.65
CA LEU A 44 -3.01 5.58 -14.01
C LEU A 44 -3.04 5.66 -15.53
N LYS A 45 -4.22 5.54 -16.13
CA LYS A 45 -4.48 5.86 -17.54
C LYS A 45 -4.84 7.33 -17.64
N VAL A 46 -4.25 8.06 -18.58
CA VAL A 46 -4.69 9.42 -18.93
C VAL A 46 -5.95 9.31 -19.78
N VAL A 47 -7.04 9.91 -19.29
CA VAL A 47 -8.35 9.94 -19.96
C VAL A 47 -8.49 11.25 -20.74
N GLU A 48 -8.06 12.36 -20.14
CA GLU A 48 -8.02 13.67 -20.80
C GLU A 48 -6.64 14.27 -20.59
N PRO A 49 -5.81 14.39 -21.64
CA PRO A 49 -4.47 14.94 -21.52
C PRO A 49 -4.51 16.46 -21.27
N SER A 50 -3.59 16.92 -20.43
CA SER A 50 -3.37 18.33 -20.11
C SER A 50 -1.93 18.49 -19.62
N ASP A 51 -1.30 19.63 -19.93
CA ASP A 51 0.09 19.91 -19.56
C ASP A 51 0.27 20.07 -18.04
N TYR A 52 -0.80 20.42 -17.31
CA TYR A 52 -0.75 20.73 -15.89
C TYR A 52 -1.71 19.89 -15.03
N ASP A 53 -2.85 19.48 -15.59
CA ASP A 53 -3.90 18.80 -14.84
C ASP A 53 -4.60 17.72 -15.67
N PRO A 54 -3.91 16.61 -16.01
CA PRO A 54 -4.50 15.53 -16.78
C PRO A 54 -5.58 14.82 -15.96
N VAL A 55 -6.73 14.55 -16.58
CA VAL A 55 -7.73 13.68 -15.97
C VAL A 55 -7.26 12.24 -16.12
N VAL A 56 -7.18 11.53 -14.99
CA VAL A 56 -6.64 10.17 -14.94
C VAL A 56 -7.61 9.20 -14.28
N GLN A 57 -7.56 7.94 -14.71
CA GLN A 57 -8.29 6.83 -14.11
C GLN A 57 -7.30 5.75 -13.65
N THR A 58 -7.56 5.11 -12.51
CA THR A 58 -6.71 4.00 -12.08
C THR A 58 -6.98 2.76 -12.92
N LEU A 59 -5.92 2.21 -13.51
CA LEU A 59 -5.98 0.99 -14.30
C LEU A 59 -5.63 -0.22 -13.44
N VAL A 60 -4.45 -0.19 -12.82
CA VAL A 60 -3.97 -1.23 -11.92
C VAL A 60 -3.33 -0.59 -10.70
N TYR A 61 -3.50 -1.19 -9.54
CA TYR A 61 -2.79 -0.81 -8.34
C TYR A 61 -2.49 -2.03 -7.47
N SER A 62 -1.46 -1.89 -6.64
CA SER A 62 -1.15 -2.77 -5.53
C SER A 62 -0.50 -1.94 -4.44
N TYR A 63 -1.13 -1.95 -3.27
CA TYR A 63 -0.61 -1.37 -2.05
C TYR A 63 -0.44 -2.52 -1.04
N ASN A 64 0.77 -2.70 -0.53
CA ASN A 64 1.08 -3.76 0.40
C ASN A 64 1.79 -3.19 1.63
N ALA A 65 1.19 -3.36 2.81
CA ALA A 65 1.73 -2.93 4.08
C ALA A 65 2.32 -4.12 4.86
N SER A 66 3.52 -3.93 5.38
CA SER A 66 4.30 -4.94 6.11
C SER A 66 5.10 -4.30 7.23
N VAL A 67 5.57 -5.10 8.18
CA VAL A 67 6.57 -4.68 9.18
C VAL A 67 7.94 -5.18 8.73
N ARG A 68 8.96 -4.33 8.69
CA ARG A 68 10.31 -4.74 8.23
C ARG A 68 10.90 -5.82 9.14
N GLY A 69 11.46 -6.85 8.50
CA GLY A 69 11.93 -8.05 9.20
C GLY A 69 10.83 -9.06 9.53
N PHE A 70 9.58 -8.73 9.22
CA PHE A 70 8.40 -9.56 9.43
C PHE A 70 7.57 -9.63 8.13
N CYS A 71 6.28 -9.95 8.25
CA CYS A 71 5.41 -10.25 7.13
C CYS A 71 4.44 -9.10 6.80
N ASN A 72 3.62 -9.31 5.78
CA ASN A 72 2.54 -8.38 5.45
C ASN A 72 1.47 -8.42 6.53
N PHE A 73 0.68 -7.35 6.64
CA PHE A 73 -0.53 -7.32 7.46
C PHE A 73 -1.77 -6.87 6.68
N LEU A 74 -1.57 -6.07 5.63
CA LEU A 74 -2.67 -5.56 4.81
C LEU A 74 -2.23 -5.38 3.37
N ARG A 75 -3.03 -5.85 2.41
CA ARG A 75 -2.81 -5.61 0.98
C ARG A 75 -4.12 -5.26 0.29
N HIS A 76 -4.10 -4.28 -0.59
CA HIS A 76 -5.20 -4.03 -1.55
C HIS A 76 -4.63 -4.01 -2.95
N ASP A 77 -5.30 -4.67 -3.88
CA ASP A 77 -4.95 -4.61 -5.28
C ASP A 77 -6.12 -4.97 -6.21
N ASN A 78 -5.87 -4.84 -7.50
CA ASN A 78 -6.77 -5.29 -8.55
C ASN A 78 -6.04 -6.05 -9.66
N VAL A 79 -4.94 -6.75 -9.32
CA VAL A 79 -4.10 -7.43 -10.31
C VAL A 79 -4.72 -8.76 -10.78
N HIS A 80 -5.63 -9.32 -9.99
CA HIS A 80 -6.23 -10.63 -10.24
C HIS A 80 -7.76 -10.59 -10.13
N SER A 81 -8.43 -11.06 -11.18
CA SER A 81 -9.89 -11.30 -11.16
C SER A 81 -10.20 -12.62 -10.46
N HIS A 82 -11.29 -12.65 -9.69
CA HIS A 82 -11.78 -13.87 -9.04
C HIS A 82 -13.12 -14.32 -9.64
N PRO A 83 -13.36 -15.64 -9.79
CA PRO A 83 -14.66 -16.14 -10.23
C PRO A 83 -15.79 -15.65 -9.31
N GLY A 84 -16.85 -15.09 -9.90
CA GLY A 84 -18.01 -14.60 -9.16
C GLY A 84 -17.91 -13.14 -8.69
N HIS A 85 -16.80 -12.44 -8.92
CA HIS A 85 -16.67 -11.01 -8.63
C HIS A 85 -16.82 -10.16 -9.91
N PRO A 86 -17.64 -9.10 -9.89
CA PRO A 86 -17.79 -8.16 -11.02
C PRO A 86 -16.49 -7.48 -11.44
N ASP A 87 -15.57 -7.30 -10.51
CA ASP A 87 -14.28 -6.64 -10.74
C ASP A 87 -13.17 -7.30 -9.91
N ALA A 88 -11.93 -6.91 -10.19
CA ALA A 88 -10.75 -7.47 -9.58
C ALA A 88 -10.38 -6.84 -8.23
N HIS A 89 -11.17 -5.91 -7.66
CA HIS A 89 -10.72 -5.16 -6.48
C HIS A 89 -10.88 -5.98 -5.21
N HIS A 90 -9.76 -6.33 -4.56
CA HIS A 90 -9.78 -7.15 -3.36
C HIS A 90 -8.78 -6.68 -2.30
N ARG A 91 -9.08 -7.06 -1.06
CA ARG A 91 -8.28 -6.82 0.14
C ARG A 91 -7.85 -8.16 0.73
N HIS A 92 -6.59 -8.22 1.15
CA HIS A 92 -6.04 -9.30 1.96
C HIS A 92 -5.63 -8.76 3.33
N GLU A 93 -5.83 -9.59 4.36
CA GLU A 93 -5.40 -9.33 5.73
C GLU A 93 -4.59 -10.54 6.21
N TYR A 94 -3.46 -10.27 6.85
CA TYR A 94 -2.49 -11.27 7.24
C TYR A 94 -2.08 -11.10 8.71
N ASP A 95 -1.75 -12.20 9.35
CA ASP A 95 -0.98 -12.18 10.59
C ASP A 95 0.45 -11.75 10.26
N TRP A 96 0.86 -10.59 10.78
CA TRP A 96 2.14 -9.96 10.46
C TRP A 96 3.36 -10.73 10.96
N ARG A 97 3.19 -11.66 11.90
CA ARG A 97 4.27 -12.46 12.47
C ARG A 97 4.51 -13.74 11.68
N THR A 98 3.43 -14.36 11.22
CA THR A 98 3.42 -15.71 10.63
C THR A 98 3.15 -15.73 9.13
N ASN A 99 2.75 -14.60 8.54
CA ASN A 99 2.29 -14.48 7.16
C ASN A 99 1.01 -15.27 6.83
N GLN A 100 0.31 -15.79 7.84
CA GLN A 100 -0.93 -16.53 7.64
C GLN A 100 -2.03 -15.55 7.23
N GLU A 101 -2.74 -15.85 6.13
CA GLU A 101 -3.91 -15.06 5.74
C GLU A 101 -5.03 -15.26 6.78
N LEU A 102 -5.54 -14.17 7.33
CA LEU A 102 -6.53 -14.18 8.42
C LEU A 102 -7.93 -14.54 7.91
N CYS A 103 -8.22 -14.23 6.66
CA CYS A 103 -9.46 -14.52 5.98
C CYS A 103 -9.23 -14.66 4.47
N PRO A 104 -10.12 -15.35 3.72
CA PRO A 104 -10.07 -15.32 2.27
C PRO A 104 -10.12 -13.87 1.72
N PRO A 105 -9.56 -13.61 0.53
CA PRO A 105 -9.56 -12.28 -0.05
C PRO A 105 -10.96 -11.66 -0.10
N ILE A 106 -11.10 -10.47 0.47
CA ILE A 106 -12.38 -9.77 0.59
C ILE A 106 -12.56 -8.90 -0.66
N TRP A 107 -13.62 -9.16 -1.42
CA TRP A 107 -13.99 -8.30 -2.54
C TRP A 107 -14.45 -6.93 -2.04
N CYS A 108 -13.81 -5.87 -2.53
CA CYS A 108 -14.14 -4.49 -2.15
C CYS A 108 -15.04 -3.81 -3.18
N GLY A 109 -14.94 -4.20 -4.45
CA GLY A 109 -15.64 -3.54 -5.55
C GLY A 109 -15.05 -2.18 -5.94
N GLU A 110 -15.36 -1.73 -7.16
CA GLU A 110 -14.91 -0.46 -7.74
C GLU A 110 -15.36 0.79 -6.95
N GLU A 111 -16.44 0.70 -6.16
CA GLU A 111 -16.91 1.83 -5.35
C GLU A 111 -16.16 2.01 -4.03
N LYS A 112 -15.51 0.94 -3.50
CA LYS A 112 -14.96 0.95 -2.13
C LYS A 112 -13.46 0.70 -2.06
N TRP A 113 -12.79 0.50 -3.20
CA TRP A 113 -11.33 0.33 -3.18
C TRP A 113 -10.64 1.63 -2.74
N PRO A 114 -9.55 1.54 -1.96
CA PRO A 114 -8.97 2.71 -1.32
C PRO A 114 -8.10 3.51 -2.29
N THR A 115 -8.11 4.83 -2.12
CA THR A 115 -7.00 5.67 -2.59
C THR A 115 -5.73 5.34 -1.81
N LEU A 116 -4.56 5.73 -2.32
CA LEU A 116 -3.30 5.56 -1.57
C LEU A 116 -3.35 6.28 -0.21
N GLY A 117 -3.96 7.46 -0.15
CA GLY A 117 -4.17 8.18 1.11
C GLY A 117 -5.02 7.40 2.09
N ARG A 118 -6.13 6.80 1.63
CA ARG A 118 -6.97 5.96 2.50
C ARG A 118 -6.24 4.71 2.96
N PHE A 119 -5.42 4.09 2.11
CA PHE A 119 -4.61 2.94 2.49
C PHE A 119 -3.55 3.30 3.55
N ILE A 120 -2.94 4.48 3.46
CA ILE A 120 -2.05 5.01 4.50
C ILE A 120 -2.79 5.19 5.84
N GLU A 121 -4.02 5.71 5.82
CA GLU A 121 -4.85 5.82 7.04
C GLU A 121 -5.15 4.45 7.66
N MET A 122 -5.42 3.44 6.84
CA MET A 122 -5.66 2.07 7.32
C MET A 122 -4.40 1.48 7.95
N ALA A 123 -3.24 1.65 7.32
CA ALA A 123 -1.96 1.22 7.88
C ALA A 123 -1.63 1.97 9.18
N GLN A 124 -1.97 3.26 9.28
CA GLN A 124 -1.81 4.04 10.50
C GLN A 124 -2.73 3.53 11.63
N GLY A 125 -3.99 3.22 11.32
CA GLY A 125 -4.92 2.63 12.29
C GLY A 125 -4.37 1.31 12.84
N TRP A 126 -3.93 0.43 11.94
CA TRP A 126 -3.30 -0.83 12.30
C TRP A 126 -2.07 -0.64 13.21
N TYR A 127 -1.20 0.32 12.87
CA TYR A 127 -0.01 0.65 13.67
C TYR A 127 -0.37 1.01 15.11
N TRP A 128 -1.37 1.88 15.32
CA TRP A 128 -1.76 2.28 16.67
C TRP A 128 -2.43 1.16 17.46
N GLU A 129 -3.19 0.29 16.80
CA GLU A 129 -3.78 -0.90 17.42
C GLU A 129 -2.71 -1.89 17.90
N HIS A 130 -1.59 -2.01 17.18
CA HIS A 130 -0.52 -2.97 17.46
C HIS A 130 0.74 -2.31 18.05
N HIS A 131 0.70 -1.02 18.40
CA HIS A 131 1.88 -0.25 18.79
C HIS A 131 2.70 -0.92 19.90
N ALA A 132 2.02 -1.42 20.94
CA ALA A 132 2.67 -2.07 22.09
C ALA A 132 3.31 -3.43 21.75
N GLU A 133 2.96 -4.00 20.60
CA GLU A 133 3.41 -5.31 20.13
C GLU A 133 4.54 -5.23 19.10
N LEU A 134 4.81 -4.03 18.57
CA LEU A 134 5.86 -3.81 17.59
C LEU A 134 7.24 -3.83 18.27
N PRO A 135 8.28 -4.38 17.63
CA PRO A 135 9.62 -4.44 18.22
C PRO A 135 10.25 -3.05 18.40
N GLU A 136 10.03 -2.17 17.42
CA GLU A 136 10.64 -0.84 17.35
C GLU A 136 9.56 0.20 16.96
N PRO A 137 8.56 0.46 17.84
CA PRO A 137 7.37 1.25 17.48
C PRO A 137 7.71 2.69 17.06
N ASP A 138 8.68 3.32 17.71
CA ASP A 138 9.05 4.72 17.43
C ASP A 138 10.04 4.87 16.27
N ARG A 139 10.43 3.77 15.63
CA ARG A 139 11.43 3.77 14.57
C ARG A 139 10.79 3.85 13.20
N CYS A 140 11.33 4.73 12.35
CA CYS A 140 11.01 4.78 10.93
C CYS A 140 11.65 3.62 10.17
N ALA A 141 10.86 2.96 9.32
CA ALA A 141 11.34 1.87 8.49
C ALA A 141 12.43 2.29 7.49
N LEU A 142 13.40 1.40 7.23
CA LEU A 142 14.37 1.61 6.16
C LEU A 142 13.76 1.27 4.78
N ILE A 143 13.89 2.21 3.85
CA ILE A 143 13.49 2.03 2.43
C ILE A 143 14.60 1.30 1.66
N GLY A 144 14.22 0.49 0.66
CA GLY A 144 15.16 -0.16 -0.26
C GLY A 144 15.92 -1.35 0.34
N VAL A 145 15.74 -1.65 1.62
CA VAL A 145 16.26 -2.83 2.29
C VAL A 145 15.17 -3.90 2.25
N ARG A 146 15.34 -4.94 1.42
CA ARG A 146 14.51 -6.15 1.53
C ARG A 146 14.91 -6.86 2.81
N GLY A 147 13.98 -7.00 3.76
CA GLY A 147 14.17 -7.91 4.88
C GLY A 147 14.43 -9.31 4.35
N ALA A 148 15.41 -10.02 4.90
CA ALA A 148 15.52 -11.45 4.66
C ALA A 148 14.20 -12.08 5.10
N SER A 149 13.42 -12.62 4.16
CA SER A 149 12.26 -13.41 4.51
C SER A 149 12.71 -14.48 5.49
N PRO A 150 12.02 -14.68 6.63
CA PRO A 150 12.23 -15.88 7.42
C PRO A 150 12.01 -17.05 6.46
N THR A 151 13.03 -17.87 6.27
CA THR A 151 12.86 -19.14 5.57
C THR A 151 11.80 -19.92 6.32
N ALA A 152 10.69 -20.21 5.63
CA ALA A 152 9.63 -21.10 6.10
C ALA A 152 10.21 -22.48 6.48
#